data_AF-A0A0J6WPQ4-F1
#
_entry.id   AF-A0A0J6WPQ4-F1
#
_cell.length_a   1.000
_cell.length_b   1.000
_cell.length_c   1.000
_cell.angle_alpha   90.00
_cell.angle_beta   90.00
_cell.angle_gamma   90.00
#
_symmetry.space_group_name_H-M   'P 1'
#
loop_
_entity.id
_entity.type
_entity.pdbx_description
1 polymer ?
#
loop_
_entity_poly.entity_id
_entity_poly.type
_entity_poly.pdbx_seq_one_letter_code
_entity_poly.pdbx_strand_id
1 'polypeptide(L)'
;MNVKKIALLLTGIAVIAGSTAFADDQMTIKSSNKDSYEVVQVMKAKDKNYYQYYNSQYGYVIDIPKAATQADVSVNGDGCYFQDPQDDAVFTTYAAKNAMGFSIDELRNMDVGVNGTPSLTTDIKTKNSYAIGWTDGKQSYYHELYLNDKDKSYTAFSVVYPTAKRDKYDKIIAHMARSFVPNGVKM
;
A
#
# COMPACT_ATOMS: atom_id res chain seq x y z
N MET A 1 -5.30 43.31 -12.92
CA MET A 1 -5.25 42.28 -13.99
C MET A 1 -4.85 40.98 -13.32
N ASN A 2 -5.85 40.16 -12.92
CA ASN A 2 -5.65 38.97 -12.09
C ASN A 2 -5.47 37.74 -12.98
N VAL A 3 -4.25 37.22 -13.05
CA VAL A 3 -3.96 35.96 -13.72
C VAL A 3 -4.45 34.83 -12.81
N LYS A 4 -5.62 34.25 -13.15
CA LYS A 4 -6.11 33.03 -12.53
C LYS A 4 -5.08 31.93 -12.80
N LYS A 5 -4.49 31.38 -11.73
CA LYS A 5 -3.64 30.19 -11.80
C LYS A 5 -4.48 29.05 -12.35
N ILE A 6 -4.21 28.66 -13.58
CA ILE A 6 -4.71 27.42 -14.17
C ILE A 6 -3.99 26.29 -13.45
N ALA A 7 -4.65 25.70 -12.45
CA ALA A 7 -4.21 24.43 -11.90
C ALA A 7 -4.52 23.36 -12.94
N LEU A 8 -3.46 22.81 -13.54
CA LEU A 8 -3.55 21.65 -14.41
C LEU A 8 -3.91 20.45 -13.51
N LEU A 9 -5.18 20.02 -13.56
CA LEU A 9 -5.63 18.77 -12.97
C LEU A 9 -4.93 17.62 -13.70
N LEU A 10 -3.83 17.12 -13.14
CA LEU A 10 -3.30 15.80 -13.48
C LEU A 10 -4.23 14.79 -12.81
N THR A 11 -5.36 14.50 -13.46
CA THR A 11 -6.15 13.33 -13.10
C THR A 11 -5.31 12.10 -13.40
N GLY A 12 -4.68 11.53 -12.36
CA GLY A 12 -4.19 10.16 -12.37
C GLY A 12 -5.39 9.24 -12.50
N ILE A 13 -5.91 9.09 -13.72
CA ILE A 13 -7.00 8.18 -14.02
C ILE A 13 -6.38 6.78 -14.04
N ALA A 14 -6.52 6.03 -12.95
CA ALA A 14 -6.49 4.58 -13.06
C ALA A 14 -7.72 4.17 -13.87
N VAL A 15 -7.56 4.02 -15.19
CA VAL A 15 -8.64 3.57 -16.08
C VAL A 15 -8.90 2.10 -15.76
N ILE A 16 -10.03 1.81 -15.12
CA ILE A 16 -10.58 0.45 -15.06
C ILE A 16 -11.58 0.36 -16.20
N ALA A 17 -11.19 -0.31 -17.29
CA ALA A 17 -12.10 -0.65 -18.37
C ALA A 17 -12.82 -1.95 -18.01
N GLY A 18 -14.08 -1.85 -17.58
CA GLY A 18 -14.93 -3.02 -17.36
C GLY A 18 -16.31 -2.63 -16.87
N SER A 19 -17.33 -2.90 -17.70
CA SER A 19 -18.78 -3.04 -17.44
C SER A 19 -19.46 -2.21 -16.33
N THR A 20 -20.61 -1.64 -16.68
CA THR A 20 -21.52 -0.76 -15.91
C THR A 20 -22.06 -1.29 -14.56
N ALA A 21 -21.53 -2.40 -14.03
CA ALA A 21 -21.87 -2.96 -12.72
C ALA A 21 -20.96 -2.47 -11.57
N PHE A 22 -19.83 -1.81 -11.86
CA PHE A 22 -18.86 -1.35 -10.85
C PHE A 22 -19.10 0.07 -10.31
N ALA A 23 -20.03 0.84 -10.87
CA ALA A 23 -20.21 2.25 -10.52
C ALA A 23 -20.73 2.46 -9.08
N ASP A 24 -21.56 1.56 -8.54
CA ASP A 24 -22.14 1.68 -7.18
C ASP A 24 -21.19 1.22 -6.05
N ASP A 25 -20.09 0.54 -6.38
CA ASP A 25 -19.12 0.03 -5.39
C ASP A 25 -17.80 0.83 -5.38
N GLN A 26 -17.70 1.88 -6.20
CA GLN A 26 -16.57 2.82 -6.21
C GLN A 26 -16.71 3.87 -5.11
N MET A 27 -15.63 4.07 -4.36
CA MET A 27 -15.50 5.04 -3.30
C MET A 27 -14.20 5.82 -3.47
N THR A 28 -14.14 7.01 -2.87
CA THR A 28 -12.96 7.87 -2.92
C THR A 28 -12.42 8.17 -1.54
N ILE A 29 -11.10 8.11 -1.38
CA ILE A 29 -10.39 8.63 -0.20
C ILE A 29 -9.70 9.93 -0.61
N LYS A 30 -9.83 10.98 0.20
CA LYS A 30 -9.24 12.30 -0.10
C LYS A 30 -7.75 12.34 0.22
N SER A 31 -7.01 13.19 -0.48
CA SER A 31 -5.61 13.50 -0.15
C SER A 31 -5.44 13.96 1.31
N SER A 32 -4.26 13.67 1.86
CA SER A 32 -3.83 14.24 3.15
C SER A 32 -3.55 15.74 3.07
N ASN A 33 -3.20 16.22 1.87
CA ASN A 33 -3.03 17.64 1.59
C ASN A 33 -4.40 18.31 1.42
N LYS A 34 -4.76 19.19 2.37
CA LYS A 34 -6.03 19.91 2.39
C LYS A 34 -6.25 20.84 1.19
N ASP A 35 -5.17 21.27 0.54
CA ASP A 35 -5.22 22.12 -0.65
C ASP A 35 -5.25 21.32 -1.96
N SER A 36 -5.15 19.98 -1.88
CA SER A 36 -5.24 19.08 -3.03
C SER A 36 -6.70 18.67 -3.27
N TYR A 37 -7.06 18.57 -4.55
CA TYR A 37 -8.34 18.01 -5.00
C TYR A 37 -8.21 16.54 -5.46
N GLU A 38 -7.02 15.96 -5.30
CA GLU A 38 -6.77 14.57 -5.67
C GLU A 38 -7.51 13.62 -4.74
N VAL A 39 -7.96 12.51 -5.33
CA VAL A 39 -8.63 11.42 -4.63
C VAL A 39 -8.08 10.09 -5.10
N VAL A 40 -7.99 9.15 -4.17
CA VAL A 40 -7.65 7.76 -4.46
C VAL A 40 -8.95 6.97 -4.59
N GLN A 41 -9.10 6.30 -5.73
CA GLN A 41 -10.23 5.42 -5.98
C GLN A 41 -10.01 4.08 -5.26
N VAL A 42 -11.04 3.61 -4.55
CA VAL A 42 -11.08 2.32 -3.89
C VAL A 42 -12.43 1.66 -4.12
N MET A 43 -12.46 0.34 -4.03
CA MET A 43 -13.68 -0.45 -4.18
C MET A 43 -14.21 -0.89 -2.82
N LYS A 44 -15.46 -1.35 -2.80
CA LYS A 44 -16.03 -2.04 -1.64
C LYS A 44 -15.35 -3.39 -1.44
N ALA A 45 -14.74 -3.59 -0.27
CA ALA A 45 -14.25 -4.90 0.13
C ALA A 45 -15.41 -5.80 0.62
N LYS A 46 -15.17 -7.11 0.63
CA LYS A 46 -16.09 -8.09 1.21
C LYS A 46 -16.28 -7.86 2.72
N ASP A 47 -15.21 -7.49 3.42
CA ASP A 47 -15.30 -7.04 4.81
C ASP A 47 -15.67 -5.55 4.84
N LYS A 48 -16.80 -5.24 5.49
CA LYS A 48 -17.33 -3.87 5.60
C LYS A 48 -16.40 -2.88 6.29
N ASN A 49 -15.42 -3.35 7.05
CA ASN A 49 -14.42 -2.54 7.76
C ASN A 49 -13.23 -2.15 6.87
N TYR A 50 -13.19 -2.62 5.62
CA TYR A 50 -12.11 -2.38 4.68
C TYR A 50 -12.64 -1.79 3.36
N TYR A 51 -11.75 -1.09 2.69
CA TYR A 51 -11.80 -0.81 1.27
C TYR A 51 -10.96 -1.85 0.53
N GLN A 52 -11.20 -2.06 -0.76
CA GLN A 52 -10.31 -2.83 -1.61
C GLN A 52 -9.59 -1.88 -2.56
N TYR A 53 -8.27 -1.87 -2.50
CA TYR A 53 -7.42 -1.11 -3.39
C TYR A 53 -6.88 -1.99 -4.50
N TYR A 54 -6.95 -1.51 -5.74
CA TYR A 54 -6.40 -2.17 -6.91
C TYR A 54 -5.44 -1.23 -7.62
N ASN A 55 -4.19 -1.65 -7.76
CA ASN A 55 -3.25 -0.98 -8.65
C ASN A 55 -3.28 -1.70 -10.00
N SER A 56 -3.90 -1.07 -11.00
CA SER A 56 -4.05 -1.65 -12.34
C SER A 56 -2.74 -1.70 -13.13
N GLN A 57 -1.79 -0.80 -12.84
CA GLN A 57 -0.49 -0.77 -13.51
C GLN A 57 0.34 -2.03 -13.19
N TYR A 58 0.28 -2.50 -11.94
CA TYR A 58 1.03 -3.68 -11.48
C TYR A 58 0.13 -4.91 -11.23
N GLY A 59 -1.19 -4.77 -11.33
CA GLY A 59 -2.15 -5.87 -11.24
C GLY A 59 -2.24 -6.50 -9.85
N TYR A 60 -2.01 -5.72 -8.78
CA TYR A 60 -2.11 -6.18 -7.40
C TYR A 60 -3.35 -5.62 -6.68
N VAL A 61 -3.88 -6.40 -5.75
CA VAL A 61 -5.04 -6.03 -4.91
C VAL A 61 -4.69 -6.20 -3.44
N ILE A 62 -5.21 -5.31 -2.60
CA ILE A 62 -5.11 -5.41 -1.14
C ILE A 62 -6.29 -4.71 -0.46
N ASP A 63 -6.78 -5.28 0.64
CA ASP A 63 -7.76 -4.60 1.47
C ASP A 63 -7.06 -3.57 2.37
N ILE A 64 -7.60 -2.35 2.44
CA ILE A 64 -7.11 -1.23 3.26
C ILE A 64 -8.16 -0.91 4.33
N PRO A 65 -7.79 -0.77 5.61
CA PRO A 65 -8.77 -0.50 6.67
C PRO A 65 -9.47 0.84 6.45
N LYS A 66 -10.77 0.92 6.73
CA LYS A 66 -11.55 2.17 6.63
C LYS A 66 -11.14 3.24 7.64
N ALA A 67 -10.35 2.88 8.65
CA ALA A 67 -9.70 3.83 9.53
C ALA A 67 -8.72 4.74 8.76
N ALA A 68 -8.21 4.29 7.61
CA ALA A 68 -7.45 5.14 6.72
C ALA A 68 -8.40 6.11 5.96
N THR A 69 -8.51 7.33 6.47
CA THR A 69 -9.40 8.36 5.93
C THR A 69 -8.72 9.33 4.97
N GLN A 70 -7.41 9.21 4.81
CA GLN A 70 -6.60 10.02 3.89
C GLN A 70 -5.74 9.10 3.02
N ALA A 71 -5.53 9.47 1.76
CA ALA A 71 -4.71 8.69 0.86
C ALA A 71 -4.07 9.53 -0.25
N ASP A 72 -2.82 9.22 -0.58
CA ASP A 72 -2.04 9.90 -1.61
C ASP A 72 -1.35 8.85 -2.51
N VAL A 73 -1.52 8.98 -3.82
CA VAL A 73 -0.83 8.11 -4.79
C VAL A 73 0.67 8.40 -4.77
N SER A 74 1.49 7.37 -4.97
CA SER A 74 2.92 7.60 -5.21
C SER A 74 3.11 8.32 -6.55
N VAL A 75 4.19 9.10 -6.66
CA VAL A 75 4.46 9.97 -7.82
C VAL A 75 4.45 9.21 -9.16
N ASN A 76 4.83 7.94 -9.16
CA ASN A 76 4.92 7.10 -10.36
C ASN A 76 3.72 6.14 -10.55
N GLY A 77 2.67 6.27 -9.74
CA GLY A 77 1.49 5.38 -9.78
C GLY A 77 1.79 3.94 -9.35
N ASP A 78 2.97 3.70 -8.81
CA ASP A 78 3.44 2.38 -8.42
C ASP A 78 2.89 1.93 -7.06
N GLY A 79 2.20 2.82 -6.35
CA GLY A 79 1.80 2.65 -4.97
C GLY A 79 0.83 3.71 -4.47
N CYS A 80 0.49 3.60 -3.20
CA CYS A 80 -0.36 4.55 -2.50
C CYS A 80 -0.04 4.52 -1.01
N TYR A 81 -0.06 5.70 -0.39
CA TYR A 81 -0.02 5.90 1.05
C TYR A 81 -1.45 6.08 1.55
N PHE A 82 -1.86 5.28 2.52
CA PHE A 82 -3.14 5.39 3.21
C PHE A 82 -2.87 5.71 4.68
N GLN A 83 -3.59 6.67 5.25
CA GLN A 83 -3.26 7.21 6.57
C GLN A 83 -4.49 7.16 7.49
N ASP A 84 -4.30 6.58 8.68
CA ASP A 84 -5.21 6.70 9.82
C ASP A 84 -4.72 7.87 10.70
N PRO A 85 -5.27 9.10 10.51
CA PRO A 85 -4.83 10.26 11.26
C PRO A 85 -5.24 10.21 12.73
N GLN A 86 -6.17 9.33 13.13
CA GLN A 86 -6.60 9.20 14.52
C GLN A 86 -5.51 8.55 15.37
N ASP A 87 -4.84 7.54 14.81
CA ASP A 87 -3.83 6.76 15.50
C ASP A 87 -2.41 7.04 14.98
N ASP A 88 -2.21 8.02 14.09
CA ASP A 88 -0.92 8.34 13.48
C ASP A 88 -0.26 7.10 12.84
N ALA A 89 -1.04 6.39 12.01
CA ALA A 89 -0.58 5.20 11.32
C ALA A 89 -0.65 5.35 9.81
N VAL A 90 0.31 4.71 9.13
CA VAL A 90 0.46 4.78 7.68
C VAL A 90 0.55 3.36 7.12
N PHE A 91 -0.29 3.07 6.14
CA PHE A 91 -0.25 1.88 5.31
C PHE A 91 0.30 2.27 3.95
N THR A 92 1.43 1.73 3.55
CA THR A 92 2.01 1.97 2.23
C THR A 92 1.83 0.72 1.38
N THR A 93 1.44 0.89 0.13
CA THR A 93 1.49 -0.17 -0.89
C THR A 93 2.39 0.32 -2.00
N TYR A 94 3.20 -0.56 -2.59
CA TYR A 94 3.97 -0.22 -3.77
C TYR A 94 4.36 -1.46 -4.57
N ALA A 95 4.76 -1.25 -5.82
CA ALA A 95 5.37 -2.25 -6.66
C ALA A 95 6.53 -1.62 -7.45
N ALA A 96 7.46 -2.43 -7.93
CA ALA A 96 8.49 -1.93 -8.83
C ALA A 96 9.05 -3.05 -9.70
N LYS A 97 9.64 -2.66 -10.84
CA LYS A 97 10.44 -3.57 -11.65
C LYS A 97 11.74 -3.93 -10.92
N ASN A 98 12.01 -5.23 -10.82
CA ASN A 98 13.26 -5.77 -10.35
C ASN A 98 14.27 -5.86 -11.50
N ALA A 99 14.62 -4.69 -12.06
CA ALA A 99 15.50 -4.59 -13.23
C ALA A 99 16.91 -5.15 -12.99
N MET A 100 17.37 -5.11 -11.73
CA MET A 100 18.67 -5.65 -11.30
C MET A 100 18.63 -7.16 -10.98
N GLY A 101 17.45 -7.79 -11.00
CA GLY A 101 17.32 -9.24 -10.81
C GLY A 101 17.62 -9.72 -9.39
N PHE A 102 17.38 -8.89 -8.37
CA PHE A 102 17.60 -9.25 -6.98
C PHE A 102 16.74 -10.45 -6.55
N SER A 103 17.34 -11.34 -5.78
CA SER A 103 16.66 -12.42 -5.08
C SER A 103 15.87 -11.89 -3.87
N ILE A 104 14.98 -12.73 -3.33
CA ILE A 104 14.27 -12.45 -2.08
C ILE A 104 15.22 -12.20 -0.91
N ASP A 105 16.34 -12.92 -0.86
CA ASP A 105 17.33 -12.74 0.20
C ASP A 105 18.03 -11.39 0.10
N GLU A 106 18.40 -10.96 -1.10
CA GLU A 106 19.00 -9.64 -1.32
C GLU A 106 18.02 -8.52 -0.99
N LEU A 107 16.76 -8.63 -1.45
CA LEU A 107 15.71 -7.65 -1.14
C LEU A 107 15.49 -7.53 0.37
N ARG A 108 15.34 -8.66 1.07
CA ARG A 108 15.17 -8.66 2.54
C ARG A 108 16.38 -8.07 3.26
N ASN A 109 17.59 -8.42 2.83
CA ASN A 109 18.81 -7.92 3.47
C ASN A 109 19.02 -6.42 3.24
N MET A 110 18.65 -5.90 2.06
CA MET A 110 18.63 -4.46 1.81
C MET A 110 17.65 -3.77 2.76
N ASP A 111 16.41 -4.27 2.89
CA ASP A 111 15.42 -3.67 3.76
C ASP A 111 15.82 -3.71 5.24
N VAL A 112 16.43 -4.80 5.72
CA VAL A 112 16.98 -4.84 7.08
C VAL A 112 18.17 -3.89 7.23
N GLY A 113 19.05 -3.81 6.24
CA GLY A 113 20.26 -3.01 6.25
C GLY A 113 20.01 -1.50 6.24
N VAL A 114 19.10 -1.02 5.39
CA VAL A 114 18.76 0.42 5.33
C VAL A 114 18.11 0.93 6.61
N ASN A 115 17.52 0.02 7.40
CA ASN A 115 16.92 0.30 8.70
C ASN A 115 17.90 0.15 9.88
N GLY A 116 19.21 0.05 9.62
CA GLY A 116 20.23 -0.02 10.67
C GLY A 116 20.33 -1.39 11.36
N THR A 117 19.83 -2.45 10.72
CA THR A 117 19.86 -3.83 11.23
C THR A 117 19.16 -3.99 12.59
N PRO A 118 17.86 -3.67 12.69
CA PRO A 118 17.13 -3.76 13.94
C PRO A 118 16.93 -5.20 14.40
N SER A 119 16.66 -5.39 15.68
CA SER A 119 16.16 -6.67 16.18
C SER A 119 14.73 -6.89 15.67
N LEU A 120 14.54 -7.96 14.91
CA LEU A 120 13.26 -8.24 14.26
C LEU A 120 12.27 -8.88 15.24
N THR A 121 11.06 -8.32 15.32
CA THR A 121 9.90 -8.91 16.01
C THR A 121 9.10 -9.84 15.10
N THR A 122 9.32 -9.76 13.79
CA THR A 122 8.77 -10.67 12.79
C THR A 122 9.84 -10.92 11.74
N ASP A 123 10.02 -12.18 11.39
CA ASP A 123 10.96 -12.60 10.36
C ASP A 123 10.45 -13.89 9.71
N ILE A 124 9.68 -13.72 8.64
CA ILE A 124 9.09 -14.82 7.88
C ILE A 124 9.64 -14.74 6.47
N LYS A 125 10.07 -15.87 5.93
CA LYS A 125 10.56 -15.96 4.56
C LYS A 125 9.99 -17.19 3.87
N THR A 126 9.56 -17.01 2.64
CA THR A 126 9.21 -18.10 1.72
C THR A 126 10.16 -18.08 0.52
N LYS A 127 9.90 -18.94 -0.47
CA LYS A 127 10.67 -18.94 -1.71
C LYS A 127 10.57 -17.60 -2.46
N ASN A 128 9.40 -16.97 -2.43
CA ASN A 128 9.07 -15.82 -3.28
C ASN A 128 8.57 -14.60 -2.48
N SER A 129 8.68 -14.62 -1.16
CA SER A 129 8.25 -13.50 -0.32
C SER A 129 9.00 -13.46 1.00
N TYR A 130 8.92 -12.33 1.68
CA TYR A 130 9.29 -12.20 3.08
C TYR A 130 8.39 -11.19 3.78
N ALA A 131 8.28 -11.34 5.10
CA ALA A 131 7.70 -10.35 5.98
C ALA A 131 8.66 -10.09 7.15
N ILE A 132 8.99 -8.83 7.36
CA ILE A 132 9.82 -8.38 8.47
C ILE A 132 9.04 -7.37 9.31
N GLY A 133 9.32 -7.33 10.60
CA GLY A 133 8.80 -6.30 11.48
C GLY A 133 9.75 -6.03 12.63
N TRP A 134 9.75 -4.81 13.12
CA TRP A 134 10.57 -4.37 14.25
C TRP A 134 9.93 -3.18 14.95
N THR A 135 10.54 -2.72 16.04
CA THR A 135 10.11 -1.50 16.74
C THR A 135 11.32 -0.71 17.22
N ASP A 136 11.20 0.62 17.22
CA ASP A 136 12.15 1.53 17.88
C ASP A 136 11.73 1.88 19.33
N GLY A 137 10.68 1.22 19.83
CA GLY A 137 10.06 1.46 21.13
C GLY A 137 8.85 2.41 21.07
N LYS A 138 8.82 3.37 20.13
CA LYS A 138 7.70 4.30 19.94
C LYS A 138 6.80 3.86 18.79
N GLN A 139 7.40 3.52 17.66
CA GLN A 139 6.72 3.03 16.48
C GLN A 139 7.07 1.57 16.23
N SER A 140 6.10 0.84 15.69
CA SER A 140 6.23 -0.50 15.17
C SER A 140 6.13 -0.44 13.66
N TYR A 141 6.98 -1.23 13.01
CA TYR A 141 7.14 -1.29 11.56
C TYR A 141 6.87 -2.72 11.14
N TYR A 142 6.09 -2.86 10.07
CA TYR A 142 5.84 -4.12 9.40
C TYR A 142 6.01 -3.91 7.89
N HIS A 143 6.64 -4.86 7.21
CA HIS A 143 6.83 -4.84 5.78
C HIS A 143 6.70 -6.26 5.24
N GLU A 144 5.88 -6.44 4.22
CA GLU A 144 5.75 -7.69 3.47
C GLU A 144 5.94 -7.42 1.97
N LEU A 145 6.81 -8.22 1.35
CA LEU A 145 7.13 -8.12 -0.07
C LEU A 145 7.02 -9.48 -0.74
N TYR A 146 6.48 -9.46 -1.95
CA TYR A 146 6.39 -10.61 -2.84
C TYR A 146 7.14 -10.34 -4.14
N LEU A 147 8.03 -11.25 -4.53
CA LEU A 147 8.74 -11.23 -5.81
C LEU A 147 7.96 -12.04 -6.86
N ASN A 148 7.58 -11.37 -7.93
CA ASN A 148 7.02 -12.00 -9.12
C ASN A 148 8.12 -12.31 -10.14
N ASP A 149 8.49 -13.59 -10.20
CA ASP A 149 9.54 -14.07 -11.10
C ASP A 149 9.18 -13.95 -12.58
N LYS A 150 7.89 -13.91 -12.93
CA LYS A 150 7.41 -13.93 -14.32
C LYS A 150 7.59 -12.58 -15.01
N ASP A 151 7.20 -11.49 -14.35
CA ASP A 151 7.25 -10.14 -14.89
C ASP A 151 8.44 -9.31 -14.37
N LYS A 152 9.31 -9.97 -13.59
CA LYS A 152 10.49 -9.40 -12.93
C LYS A 152 10.13 -8.12 -12.20
N SER A 153 9.11 -8.20 -11.35
CA SER A 153 8.73 -7.13 -10.43
C SER A 153 8.54 -7.68 -9.02
N TYR A 154 8.50 -6.78 -8.06
CA TYR A 154 8.01 -7.09 -6.72
C TYR A 154 6.87 -6.15 -6.36
N THR A 155 6.01 -6.61 -5.47
CA THR A 155 4.90 -5.87 -4.89
C THR A 155 5.00 -6.00 -3.38
N ALA A 156 4.73 -4.94 -2.65
CA ALA A 156 4.83 -4.92 -1.21
C ALA A 156 3.77 -4.05 -0.56
N PHE A 157 3.56 -4.30 0.72
CA PHE A 157 2.91 -3.34 1.60
C PHE A 157 3.69 -3.21 2.91
N SER A 158 3.58 -2.06 3.55
CA SER A 158 4.13 -1.80 4.87
C SER A 158 3.13 -1.07 5.75
N VAL A 159 3.28 -1.23 7.05
CA VAL A 159 2.45 -0.57 8.06
C VAL A 159 3.36 -0.01 9.14
N VAL A 160 3.22 1.29 9.40
CA VAL A 160 3.88 1.99 10.50
C VAL A 160 2.81 2.52 11.43
N TYR A 161 2.96 2.26 12.74
CA TYR A 161 1.95 2.61 13.74
C TYR A 161 2.59 2.79 15.13
N PRO A 162 1.93 3.50 16.06
CA PRO A 162 2.42 3.58 17.43
C PRO A 162 2.43 2.20 18.12
N THR A 163 3.55 1.81 18.72
CA THR A 163 3.71 0.51 19.38
C THR A 163 2.65 0.25 20.46
N ALA A 164 2.15 1.30 21.11
CA ALA A 164 1.06 1.21 22.08
C ALA A 164 -0.28 0.68 21.50
N LYS A 165 -0.44 0.68 20.17
CA LYS A 165 -1.64 0.23 19.45
C LYS A 165 -1.47 -1.15 18.80
N ARG A 166 -0.41 -1.89 19.16
CA ARG A 166 -0.06 -3.19 18.57
C ARG A 166 -1.23 -4.15 18.41
N ASP A 167 -2.03 -4.38 19.43
CA ASP A 167 -3.15 -5.33 19.35
C ASP A 167 -4.20 -4.99 18.28
N LYS A 168 -4.37 -3.68 17.97
CA LYS A 168 -5.23 -3.22 16.87
C LYS A 168 -4.56 -3.52 15.54
N TYR A 169 -3.31 -3.08 15.38
CA TYR A 169 -2.62 -3.13 14.09
C TYR A 169 -2.16 -4.54 13.71
N ASP A 170 -1.81 -5.41 14.65
CA ASP A 170 -1.47 -6.82 14.36
C ASP A 170 -2.67 -7.54 13.71
N LYS A 171 -3.91 -7.22 14.12
CA LYS A 171 -5.14 -7.75 13.50
C LYS A 171 -5.37 -7.19 12.11
N ILE A 172 -5.12 -5.89 11.91
CA ILE A 172 -5.23 -5.23 10.61
C ILE A 172 -4.19 -5.80 9.64
N ILE A 173 -2.93 -5.87 10.04
CA ILE A 173 -1.82 -6.44 9.26
C ILE A 173 -2.15 -7.88 8.87
N ALA A 174 -2.62 -8.70 9.81
CA ALA A 174 -3.02 -10.07 9.51
C ALA A 174 -4.16 -10.15 8.48
N HIS A 175 -5.09 -9.18 8.48
CA HIS A 175 -6.14 -9.09 7.45
C HIS A 175 -5.56 -8.67 6.10
N MET A 176 -4.75 -7.61 6.08
CA MET A 176 -4.08 -7.10 4.89
C MET A 176 -3.29 -8.21 4.21
N ALA A 177 -2.43 -8.92 4.95
CA ALA A 177 -1.65 -10.06 4.45
C ALA A 177 -2.53 -11.16 3.81
N ARG A 178 -3.69 -11.49 4.42
CA ARG A 178 -4.61 -12.48 3.84
C ARG A 178 -5.32 -12.00 2.57
N SER A 179 -5.60 -10.70 2.48
CA SER A 179 -6.26 -10.09 1.33
C SER A 179 -5.31 -9.76 0.18
N PHE A 180 -4.00 -9.78 0.44
CA PHE A 180 -2.99 -9.31 -0.50
C PHE A 180 -2.83 -10.30 -1.65
N VAL A 181 -3.19 -9.84 -2.85
CA VAL A 181 -2.98 -10.55 -4.12
C VAL A 181 -1.87 -9.82 -4.86
N PRO A 182 -0.61 -10.29 -4.79
CA PRO A 182 0.56 -9.51 -5.18
C PRO A 182 0.77 -9.36 -6.69
N ASN A 183 0.07 -10.15 -7.51
CA ASN A 183 0.06 -10.06 -8.97
C ASN A 183 -1.12 -10.86 -9.53
N GLY A 184 -1.40 -10.67 -10.83
CA GLY A 184 -2.27 -11.57 -11.59
C GLY A 184 -3.76 -11.21 -11.59
N VAL A 185 -4.16 -10.06 -11.03
CA VAL A 185 -5.52 -9.56 -11.16
C VAL A 185 -5.63 -8.70 -12.42
N LYS A 186 -6.40 -9.20 -13.41
CA LYS A 186 -6.89 -8.42 -14.54
C LYS A 186 -8.35 -8.10 -14.25
N MET A 187 -8.65 -6.83 -13.98
CA MET A 187 -10.04 -6.35 -13.95
C MET A 187 -10.49 -5.99 -15.37
#